data_AF-A0A7C5TSK8-F1
#
_entry.id   AF-A0A7C5TSK8-F1
#
_cell.length_a   1.000
_cell.length_b   1.000
_cell.length_c   1.000
_cell.angle_alpha   90.00
_cell.angle_beta   90.00
_cell.angle_gamma   90.00
#
_symmetry.space_group_name_H-M   'P 1'
#
loop_
_entity.id
_entity.type
_entity.pdbx_description
1 polymer ?
#
loop_
_entity_poly.entity_id
_entity_poly.type
_entity_poly.pdbx_seq_one_letter_code
_entity_poly.pdbx_strand_id
1 'polypeptide(L)'
;GGKFLGPGLHFRAPWHKVHRYPTGQQSLKVERDITGREGAKEHFTVTLDYSWDMKQLARTPLDPEALPSAVKEKLATLNGKFSGAVIGHEVNAALIKLLSELPIEVADAHATYPRMSFEKLAAAARPTGEKVVLVGLDGLDWVLLNRLIAEGRCPTFARMKRTGAWANLVSHQPVLSPLIWTSIATGRLPEAHGILDFVVKDPKTGKDIPITNQFRKVHAFWNILSYIDTPVNVVNWWATYPAEPIDGIMVSERMFYQLFGIRPPLDDPANVYPPEVLKEILPLLVSANDIGYDEVHRYAAISKAEYERHIEAAAHAENPYKDRINHLRKILAVTHGVFNIGRWMLKKHPVDVLALYIEGTDTIGHRFAHFLPPKLSWVSQADYDRYHNTMSRYYELVDRELGRLMKDAPPDTTWIVTADHGFFTGAARPHVLPDDFTVGAAQWHRMVGVFMAMGPHVRRGKIPHADIYDLCRTVLWLEGAPISKQLQGHALKAMMTPDWVKAHPPVYIDTYEDLPMTWKAEGARSIMDEARLKELQALGYLSAGGESAAKVLQKGGKTADG
;
A
#
# COMPACT_ATOMS: atom_id res chain seq x y z
N GLY A 1 -34.84 -40.65 -25.97
CA GLY A 1 -34.98 -40.82 -24.52
C GLY A 1 -34.26 -42.10 -24.12
N GLY A 2 -33.06 -41.98 -23.55
CA GLY A 2 -32.35 -43.15 -23.01
C GLY A 2 -33.06 -43.66 -21.76
N LYS A 3 -33.34 -44.96 -21.69
CA LYS A 3 -33.83 -45.60 -20.46
C LYS A 3 -32.62 -46.03 -19.64
N PHE A 4 -32.55 -45.61 -18.38
CA PHE A 4 -31.58 -46.16 -17.45
C PHE A 4 -32.01 -47.56 -17.05
N LEU A 5 -31.08 -48.50 -17.16
CA LEU A 5 -31.27 -49.86 -16.70
C LEU A 5 -30.85 -49.92 -15.23
N GLY A 6 -31.67 -50.55 -14.38
CA GLY A 6 -31.31 -50.77 -12.99
C GLY A 6 -30.09 -51.72 -12.85
N PRO A 7 -29.50 -51.89 -11.67
CA PRO A 7 -28.43 -52.87 -11.47
C PRO A 7 -28.89 -54.28 -11.87
N GLY A 8 -28.10 -55.02 -12.67
CA GLY A 8 -28.45 -56.38 -13.10
C GLY A 8 -27.85 -56.79 -14.45
N LEU A 9 -28.16 -58.02 -14.88
CA LEU A 9 -27.78 -58.55 -16.19
C LEU A 9 -28.80 -58.07 -17.23
N HIS A 10 -28.35 -57.35 -18.25
CA HIS A 10 -29.22 -56.81 -19.30
C HIS A 10 -28.77 -57.32 -20.68
N PHE A 11 -29.71 -57.80 -21.48
CA PHE A 11 -29.43 -58.21 -22.86
C PHE A 11 -29.36 -56.97 -23.76
N ARG A 12 -28.23 -56.82 -24.47
CA ARG A 12 -27.97 -55.69 -25.39
C ARG A 12 -28.25 -56.11 -26.82
N ALA A 13 -29.07 -55.33 -27.54
CA ALA A 13 -29.19 -55.46 -28.98
C ALA A 13 -27.90 -54.96 -29.67
N PRO A 14 -27.38 -55.66 -30.70
CA PRO A 14 -26.07 -55.35 -31.32
C PRO A 14 -25.89 -53.90 -31.80
N TRP A 15 -26.98 -53.21 -32.14
CA TRP A 15 -26.97 -51.85 -32.71
C TRP A 15 -27.20 -50.72 -31.70
N HIS A 16 -27.38 -51.00 -30.40
CA HIS A 16 -27.55 -49.94 -29.40
C HIS A 16 -26.23 -49.65 -28.69
N LYS A 17 -25.84 -48.37 -28.56
CA LYS A 17 -24.75 -47.95 -27.68
C LYS A 17 -25.25 -47.95 -26.23
N VAL A 18 -24.56 -48.66 -25.34
CA VAL A 18 -24.89 -48.73 -23.91
C VAL A 18 -23.72 -48.14 -23.14
N HIS A 19 -24.01 -47.14 -22.30
CA HIS A 19 -23.02 -46.54 -21.40
C HIS A 19 -23.19 -47.12 -20.01
N ARG A 20 -22.07 -47.46 -19.36
CA ARG A 20 -22.06 -47.94 -17.98
C ARG A 20 -21.56 -46.83 -17.07
N TYR A 21 -22.41 -46.39 -16.16
CA TYR A 21 -22.08 -45.36 -15.17
C TYR A 21 -21.71 -46.04 -13.85
N PRO A 22 -20.52 -45.78 -13.29
CA PRO A 22 -20.15 -46.24 -11.96
C PRO A 22 -21.14 -45.74 -10.89
N THR A 23 -21.46 -46.59 -9.92
CA THR A 23 -22.27 -46.22 -8.76
C THR A 23 -21.36 -45.80 -7.60
N GLY A 24 -21.66 -44.67 -6.94
CA GLY A 24 -20.87 -44.12 -5.83
C GLY A 24 -19.94 -42.98 -6.24
N GLN A 25 -19.20 -42.43 -5.28
CA GLN A 25 -18.24 -41.34 -5.49
C GLN A 25 -17.05 -41.82 -6.31
N GLN A 26 -16.62 -40.99 -7.26
CA GLN A 26 -15.52 -41.21 -8.19
C GLN A 26 -14.56 -40.02 -8.09
N SER A 27 -13.31 -40.22 -8.48
CA SER A 27 -12.31 -39.15 -8.58
C SER A 27 -11.80 -39.03 -10.00
N LEU A 28 -11.61 -37.80 -10.47
CA LEU A 28 -11.09 -37.49 -11.79
C LEU A 28 -10.01 -36.42 -11.69
N LYS A 29 -8.91 -36.62 -12.41
CA LYS A 29 -7.82 -35.65 -12.53
C LYS A 29 -7.69 -35.17 -13.97
N VAL A 30 -7.69 -33.86 -14.17
CA VAL A 30 -7.64 -33.22 -15.48
C VAL A 30 -6.59 -32.13 -15.51
N GLU A 31 -5.68 -32.21 -16.47
CA GLU A 31 -4.66 -31.19 -16.71
C GLU A 31 -5.05 -30.25 -17.85
N ARG A 32 -4.83 -28.94 -17.67
CA ARG A 32 -5.16 -27.91 -18.65
C ARG A 32 -4.40 -26.61 -18.40
N ASP A 33 -3.89 -25.99 -19.45
CA ASP A 33 -3.40 -24.61 -19.38
C ASP A 33 -4.58 -23.62 -19.43
N ILE A 34 -4.57 -22.63 -18.53
CA ILE A 34 -5.53 -21.53 -18.53
C ILE A 34 -4.78 -20.24 -18.82
N THR A 35 -5.28 -19.47 -19.78
CA THR A 35 -4.72 -18.19 -20.20
C THR A 35 -5.46 -17.05 -19.51
N GLY A 36 -4.78 -16.20 -18.75
CA GLY A 36 -5.35 -15.00 -18.15
C GLY A 36 -5.67 -13.90 -19.18
N ARG A 37 -6.37 -12.85 -18.75
CA ARG A 37 -6.74 -11.65 -19.54
C ARG A 37 -5.54 -10.98 -20.21
N GLU A 38 -4.39 -11.04 -19.54
CA GLU A 38 -3.13 -10.42 -19.99
C GLU A 38 -2.24 -11.39 -20.79
N GLY A 39 -2.75 -12.57 -21.15
CA GLY A 39 -2.02 -13.56 -21.96
C GLY A 39 -1.11 -14.51 -21.18
N ALA A 40 -0.96 -14.32 -19.86
CA ALA A 40 -0.23 -15.25 -18.99
C ALA A 40 -0.87 -16.65 -19.02
N LYS A 41 -0.08 -17.69 -19.30
CA LYS A 41 -0.52 -19.08 -19.30
C LYS A 41 0.00 -19.80 -18.06
N GLU A 42 -0.91 -20.40 -17.30
CA GLU A 42 -0.57 -21.21 -16.13
C GLU A 42 -1.10 -22.63 -16.32
N HIS A 43 -0.30 -23.62 -15.95
CA HIS A 43 -0.66 -25.03 -16.06
C HIS A 43 -1.48 -25.46 -14.85
N PHE A 44 -2.69 -25.95 -15.03
CA PHE A 44 -3.53 -26.41 -13.94
C PHE A 44 -3.71 -27.92 -13.96
N THR A 45 -3.75 -28.49 -12.77
CA THR A 45 -4.14 -29.85 -12.46
C THR A 45 -5.39 -29.79 -11.58
N VAL A 46 -6.55 -30.07 -12.18
CA VAL A 46 -7.85 -30.07 -11.50
C VAL A 46 -8.15 -31.47 -11.01
N THR A 47 -8.39 -31.60 -9.70
CA THR A 47 -8.89 -32.82 -9.07
C THR A 47 -10.36 -32.60 -8.72
N LEU A 48 -11.20 -33.56 -9.09
CA LEU A 48 -12.65 -33.52 -8.91
C LEU A 48 -13.10 -34.84 -8.30
N ASP A 49 -13.81 -34.76 -7.18
CA ASP A 49 -14.59 -35.85 -6.62
C ASP A 49 -16.06 -35.65 -6.96
N TYR A 50 -16.68 -36.66 -7.58
CA TYR A 50 -18.02 -36.55 -8.15
C TYR A 50 -18.83 -37.85 -8.09
N SER A 51 -20.14 -37.71 -8.17
CA SER A 51 -21.07 -38.80 -8.49
C SER A 51 -21.90 -38.47 -9.73
N TRP A 52 -22.45 -39.47 -10.41
CA TRP A 52 -23.31 -39.24 -11.57
C TRP A 52 -24.71 -38.77 -11.16
N ASP A 53 -25.15 -37.62 -11.68
CA ASP A 53 -26.55 -37.18 -11.54
C ASP A 53 -27.39 -37.89 -12.61
N MET A 54 -28.06 -38.96 -12.21
CA MET A 54 -28.90 -39.76 -13.10
C MET A 54 -30.11 -38.99 -13.64
N LYS A 55 -30.61 -37.98 -12.92
CA LYS A 55 -31.72 -37.12 -13.39
C LYS A 55 -31.23 -36.16 -14.47
N GLN A 56 -30.05 -35.57 -14.28
CA GLN A 56 -29.46 -34.66 -15.26
C GLN A 56 -28.96 -35.42 -16.50
N LEU A 57 -28.34 -36.59 -16.34
CA LEU A 57 -27.97 -37.48 -17.45
C LEU A 57 -29.16 -37.86 -18.33
N ALA A 58 -30.37 -38.00 -17.76
CA ALA A 58 -31.60 -38.27 -18.52
C ALA A 58 -31.93 -37.17 -19.53
N ARG A 59 -31.57 -35.92 -19.18
CA ARG A 59 -31.85 -34.71 -19.95
C ARG A 59 -30.69 -34.36 -20.88
N THR A 60 -29.47 -34.53 -20.39
CA THR A 60 -28.23 -34.19 -21.07
C THR A 60 -27.27 -35.39 -21.01
N PRO A 61 -27.41 -36.36 -21.92
CA PRO A 61 -26.58 -37.55 -21.92
C PRO A 61 -25.11 -37.20 -22.14
N LEU A 62 -24.22 -37.80 -21.35
CA LEU A 62 -22.77 -37.68 -21.49
C LEU A 62 -22.12 -39.07 -21.41
N ASP A 63 -21.28 -39.41 -22.38
CA ASP A 63 -20.49 -40.64 -22.34
C ASP A 63 -19.50 -40.57 -21.15
N PRO A 64 -19.45 -41.55 -20.24
CA PRO A 64 -18.49 -41.55 -19.13
C PRO A 64 -17.05 -41.31 -19.55
N GLU A 65 -16.64 -41.89 -20.69
CA GLU A 65 -15.29 -41.72 -21.25
C GLU A 65 -15.04 -40.30 -21.77
N ALA A 66 -16.09 -39.52 -22.04
CA ALA A 66 -16.00 -38.14 -22.52
C ALA A 66 -15.97 -37.10 -21.37
N LEU A 67 -16.21 -37.51 -20.11
CA LEU A 67 -16.20 -36.61 -18.96
C LEU A 67 -14.89 -35.81 -18.82
N PRO A 68 -13.67 -36.40 -18.95
CA PRO A 68 -12.43 -35.64 -18.87
C PRO A 68 -12.35 -34.54 -19.93
N SER A 69 -12.81 -34.81 -21.15
CA SER A 69 -12.83 -33.84 -22.25
C SER A 69 -13.85 -32.73 -21.99
N ALA A 70 -15.05 -33.07 -21.50
CA ALA A 70 -16.08 -32.10 -21.14
C ALA A 70 -15.61 -31.15 -20.01
N VAL A 71 -14.89 -31.68 -19.01
CA VAL A 71 -14.24 -30.87 -17.96
C VAL A 71 -13.19 -29.94 -18.57
N LYS A 72 -12.32 -30.42 -19.48
CA LYS A 72 -11.33 -29.57 -20.18
C LYS A 72 -11.99 -28.45 -20.99
N GLU A 73 -13.12 -28.71 -21.64
CA GLU A 73 -13.87 -27.70 -22.39
C GLU A 73 -14.47 -26.64 -21.48
N LYS A 74 -15.05 -27.05 -20.34
CA LYS A 74 -15.53 -26.12 -19.31
C LYS A 74 -14.40 -25.22 -18.81
N LEU A 75 -13.26 -25.80 -18.42
CA LEU A 75 -12.08 -25.06 -18.00
C LEU A 75 -11.57 -24.09 -19.08
N ALA A 76 -11.67 -24.45 -20.37
CA ALA A 76 -11.27 -23.56 -21.47
C ALA A 76 -12.12 -22.28 -21.55
N THR A 77 -13.35 -22.30 -21.03
CA THR A 77 -14.18 -21.09 -20.94
C THR A 77 -13.64 -20.08 -19.94
N LEU A 78 -12.69 -20.46 -19.08
CA LEU A 78 -12.03 -19.57 -18.12
C LEU A 78 -10.93 -18.71 -18.77
N ASN A 79 -10.51 -19.05 -19.99
CA ASN A 79 -9.53 -18.28 -20.74
C ASN A 79 -9.99 -16.82 -20.90
N GLY A 80 -9.11 -15.89 -20.56
CA GLY A 80 -9.39 -14.46 -20.64
C GLY A 80 -10.45 -13.97 -19.64
N LYS A 81 -10.87 -14.77 -18.65
CA LYS A 81 -11.79 -14.32 -17.59
C LYS A 81 -11.07 -13.80 -16.36
N PHE A 82 -9.84 -14.25 -16.15
CA PHE A 82 -9.11 -14.06 -14.91
C PHE A 82 -7.86 -13.21 -15.09
N SER A 83 -7.47 -12.45 -14.07
CA SER A 83 -6.18 -11.76 -14.13
C SER A 83 -5.05 -12.78 -13.93
N GLY A 84 -3.94 -12.64 -14.67
CA GLY A 84 -2.76 -13.49 -14.46
C GLY A 84 -2.21 -13.40 -13.02
N ALA A 85 -2.53 -12.30 -12.32
CA ALA A 85 -2.14 -12.06 -10.94
C ALA A 85 -2.74 -13.05 -9.93
N VAL A 86 -4.00 -13.45 -10.15
CA VAL A 86 -4.83 -14.17 -9.19
C VAL A 86 -5.53 -15.39 -9.82
N ILE A 87 -5.08 -15.79 -11.02
CA ILE A 87 -5.68 -16.85 -11.84
C ILE A 87 -5.91 -18.15 -11.05
N GLY A 88 -5.04 -18.51 -10.10
CA GLY A 88 -5.22 -19.69 -9.27
C GLY A 88 -6.43 -19.61 -8.32
N HIS A 89 -6.57 -18.51 -7.58
CA HIS A 89 -7.69 -18.29 -6.67
C HIS A 89 -9.00 -18.16 -7.45
N GLU A 90 -9.00 -17.37 -8.53
CA GLU A 90 -10.20 -17.15 -9.35
C GLU A 90 -10.67 -18.44 -10.06
N VAL A 91 -9.74 -19.30 -10.50
CA VAL A 91 -10.06 -20.62 -11.05
C VAL A 91 -10.70 -21.51 -9.99
N ASN A 92 -10.16 -21.55 -8.76
CA ASN A 92 -10.73 -22.33 -7.66
C ASN A 92 -12.13 -21.84 -7.27
N ALA A 93 -12.34 -20.53 -7.13
CA ALA A 93 -13.64 -19.94 -6.80
C ALA A 93 -14.71 -20.21 -7.88
N ALA A 94 -14.31 -20.29 -9.16
CA ALA A 94 -15.22 -20.56 -10.25
C ALA A 94 -15.48 -22.06 -10.49
N LEU A 95 -14.64 -22.94 -9.96
CA LEU A 95 -14.56 -24.35 -10.34
C LEU A 95 -15.87 -25.11 -10.10
N ILE A 96 -16.40 -25.04 -8.87
CA ILE A 96 -17.61 -25.78 -8.48
C ILE A 96 -18.80 -25.35 -9.33
N LYS A 97 -19.00 -24.04 -9.50
CA LYS A 97 -20.09 -23.49 -10.31
C LYS A 97 -19.98 -23.94 -11.76
N LEU A 98 -18.78 -23.88 -12.32
CA LEU A 98 -18.53 -24.24 -13.71
C LEU A 98 -18.79 -25.74 -13.97
N LEU A 99 -18.37 -26.60 -13.04
CA LEU A 99 -18.52 -28.05 -13.16
C LEU A 99 -19.95 -28.52 -12.88
N SER A 100 -20.76 -27.76 -12.13
CA SER A 100 -22.18 -28.05 -11.88
C SER A 100 -23.05 -28.05 -13.15
N GLU A 101 -22.53 -27.52 -14.27
CA GLU A 101 -23.21 -27.55 -15.56
C GLU A 101 -23.08 -28.92 -16.28
N LEU A 102 -22.21 -29.81 -15.79
CA LEU A 102 -22.07 -31.18 -16.28
C LEU A 102 -23.06 -32.11 -15.55
N PRO A 103 -23.44 -33.28 -16.11
CA PRO A 103 -24.40 -34.19 -15.50
C PRO A 103 -23.76 -35.04 -14.37
N ILE A 104 -23.18 -34.35 -13.39
CA ILE A 104 -22.48 -34.87 -12.22
C ILE A 104 -22.82 -34.03 -10.99
N GLU A 105 -22.84 -34.65 -9.82
CA GLU A 105 -22.83 -33.96 -8.53
C GLU A 105 -21.38 -33.84 -8.06
N VAL A 106 -20.93 -32.61 -7.78
CA VAL A 106 -19.56 -32.32 -7.33
C VAL A 106 -19.53 -32.39 -5.80
N ALA A 107 -18.76 -33.32 -5.25
CA ALA A 107 -18.55 -33.46 -3.80
C ALA A 107 -17.39 -32.59 -3.32
N ASP A 108 -16.28 -32.59 -4.07
CA ASP A 108 -15.14 -31.68 -3.90
C ASP A 108 -14.52 -31.39 -5.27
N ALA A 109 -13.98 -30.19 -5.44
CA ALA A 109 -13.20 -29.86 -6.63
C ALA A 109 -12.18 -28.77 -6.30
N HIS A 110 -10.93 -29.03 -6.66
CA HIS A 110 -9.85 -28.07 -6.49
C HIS A 110 -8.86 -28.13 -7.65
N ALA A 111 -8.29 -26.99 -7.98
CA ALA A 111 -7.25 -26.82 -8.98
C ALA A 111 -5.91 -26.55 -8.28
N THR A 112 -4.94 -27.41 -8.55
CA THR A 112 -3.53 -27.21 -8.23
C THR A 112 -2.81 -26.67 -9.46
N TYR A 113 -1.76 -25.88 -9.29
CA TYR A 113 -0.97 -25.32 -10.39
C TYR A 113 0.49 -25.22 -9.93
N PRO A 114 1.49 -25.29 -10.83
CA PRO A 114 2.88 -25.23 -10.44
C PRO A 114 3.24 -23.82 -9.96
N ARG A 115 3.06 -23.58 -8.67
CA ARG A 115 3.85 -22.66 -7.85
C ARG A 115 4.03 -23.26 -6.47
N MET A 116 5.03 -24.14 -6.36
CA MET A 116 5.46 -24.70 -5.06
C MET A 116 5.73 -23.62 -4.00
N SER A 117 5.96 -22.36 -4.36
CA SER A 117 6.25 -21.26 -3.42
C SER A 117 5.02 -20.73 -2.69
N PHE A 118 3.87 -20.58 -3.36
CA PHE A 118 2.63 -20.09 -2.76
C PHE A 118 2.06 -21.10 -1.77
N GLU A 119 1.93 -22.38 -2.16
CA GLU A 119 1.41 -23.42 -1.27
C GLU A 119 2.33 -23.61 -0.05
N LYS A 120 3.65 -23.51 -0.23
CA LYS A 120 4.60 -23.53 0.89
C LYS A 120 4.47 -22.30 1.79
N LEU A 121 4.24 -21.12 1.21
CA LEU A 121 4.02 -19.89 1.97
C LEU A 121 2.74 -20.01 2.82
N ALA A 122 1.62 -20.38 2.19
CA ALA A 122 0.34 -20.58 2.87
C ALA A 122 0.41 -21.69 3.94
N ALA A 123 1.02 -22.84 3.63
CA ALA A 123 1.19 -23.93 4.59
C ALA A 123 2.12 -23.56 5.78
N ALA A 124 3.06 -22.63 5.57
CA ALA A 124 3.93 -22.13 6.63
C ALA A 124 3.29 -21.00 7.45
N ALA A 125 2.23 -20.35 6.95
CA ALA A 125 1.55 -19.27 7.65
C ALA A 125 0.95 -19.74 8.98
N ARG A 126 0.99 -18.87 9.99
CA ARG A 126 0.46 -19.10 11.34
C ARG A 126 -0.36 -17.88 11.76
N PRO A 127 -1.56 -17.67 11.18
CA PRO A 127 -2.39 -16.50 11.49
C PRO A 127 -2.57 -16.34 13.00
N THR A 128 -2.36 -15.12 13.49
CA THR A 128 -2.42 -14.81 14.93
C THR A 128 -3.80 -14.29 15.35
N GLY A 129 -4.59 -13.79 14.40
CA GLY A 129 -5.84 -13.07 14.63
C GLY A 129 -5.68 -11.61 15.06
N GLU A 130 -4.46 -11.06 15.01
CA GLU A 130 -4.24 -9.62 15.16
C GLU A 130 -4.94 -8.84 14.06
N LYS A 131 -5.33 -7.61 14.38
CA LYS A 131 -5.73 -6.61 13.38
C LYS A 131 -4.78 -5.44 13.50
N VAL A 132 -4.09 -5.10 12.42
CA VAL A 132 -3.05 -4.08 12.41
C VAL A 132 -3.50 -2.85 11.64
N VAL A 133 -3.40 -1.68 12.28
CA VAL A 133 -3.47 -0.40 11.57
C VAL A 133 -2.11 0.28 11.62
N LEU A 134 -1.46 0.35 10.47
CA LEU A 134 -0.18 1.03 10.26
C LEU A 134 -0.41 2.43 9.70
N VAL A 135 -0.02 3.45 10.46
CA VAL A 135 -0.09 4.85 10.05
C VAL A 135 1.32 5.40 9.90
N GLY A 136 1.74 5.61 8.65
CA GLY A 136 2.96 6.30 8.29
C GLY A 136 2.76 7.81 8.24
N LEU A 137 3.54 8.55 9.04
CA LEU A 137 3.53 10.01 9.11
C LEU A 137 4.93 10.52 8.71
N ASP A 138 5.08 10.95 7.46
CA ASP A 138 6.37 11.35 6.89
C ASP A 138 7.01 12.50 7.68
N GLY A 139 8.28 12.39 8.04
CA GLY A 139 9.01 13.45 8.74
C GLY A 139 8.50 13.84 10.14
N LEU A 140 7.61 13.06 10.77
CA LEU A 140 7.14 13.34 12.13
C LEU A 140 8.30 13.28 13.14
N ASP A 141 8.47 14.36 13.92
CA ASP A 141 9.63 14.53 14.79
C ASP A 141 9.30 14.51 16.29
N TRP A 142 10.14 13.81 17.06
CA TRP A 142 10.02 13.73 18.52
C TRP A 142 10.17 15.07 19.25
N VAL A 143 10.97 16.03 18.78
CA VAL A 143 11.20 17.28 19.53
C VAL A 143 9.93 18.11 19.55
N LEU A 144 9.33 18.37 18.39
CA LEU A 144 8.06 19.07 18.31
C LEU A 144 6.94 18.27 18.97
N LEU A 145 6.83 16.96 18.67
CA LEU A 145 5.76 16.13 19.22
C LEU A 145 5.80 16.07 20.76
N ASN A 146 6.98 15.89 21.36
CA ASN A 146 7.11 15.84 22.83
C ASN A 146 6.75 17.17 23.48
N ARG A 147 7.11 18.29 22.84
CA ARG A 147 6.70 19.63 23.29
C ARG A 147 5.18 19.75 23.27
N LEU A 148 4.53 19.40 22.18
CA LEU A 148 3.07 19.49 22.06
C LEU A 148 2.34 18.52 23.01
N ILE A 149 2.89 17.34 23.27
CA ILE A 149 2.39 16.41 24.30
C ILE A 149 2.49 17.06 25.69
N ALA A 150 3.63 17.66 26.02
CA ALA A 150 3.83 18.32 27.32
C ALA A 150 2.90 19.54 27.49
N GLU A 151 2.60 20.25 26.40
CA GLU A 151 1.63 21.36 26.35
C GLU A 151 0.16 20.88 26.35
N GLY A 152 -0.11 19.56 26.33
CA GLY A 152 -1.47 19.01 26.31
C GLY A 152 -2.20 19.12 24.96
N ARG A 153 -1.48 19.46 23.88
CA ARG A 153 -2.04 19.74 22.55
C ARG A 153 -2.18 18.50 21.65
N CYS A 154 -1.46 17.42 21.98
CA CYS A 154 -1.52 16.14 21.25
C CYS A 154 -1.95 14.98 22.17
N PRO A 155 -3.22 14.94 22.62
CA PRO A 155 -3.70 13.95 23.59
C PRO A 155 -3.73 12.50 23.05
N THR A 156 -3.91 12.28 21.76
CA THR A 156 -3.89 10.93 21.17
C THR A 156 -2.49 10.35 21.20
N PHE A 157 -1.49 11.09 20.72
CA PHE A 157 -0.09 10.68 20.81
C PHE A 157 0.39 10.56 22.25
N ALA A 158 -0.05 11.45 23.15
CA ALA A 158 0.22 11.33 24.58
C ALA A 158 -0.32 10.01 25.17
N ARG A 159 -1.53 9.60 24.76
CA ARG A 159 -2.11 8.31 25.16
C ARG A 159 -1.28 7.15 24.62
N MET A 160 -1.01 7.11 23.31
CA MET A 160 -0.21 6.04 22.69
C MET A 160 1.14 5.87 23.37
N LYS A 161 1.88 6.97 23.58
CA LYS A 161 3.20 6.92 24.22
C LYS A 161 3.14 6.43 25.67
N ARG A 162 2.08 6.78 26.41
CA ARG A 162 1.90 6.39 27.82
C ARG A 162 1.46 4.94 27.98
N THR A 163 0.55 4.46 27.12
CA THR A 163 -0.09 3.15 27.27
C THR A 163 0.45 2.08 26.33
N GLY A 164 1.39 2.44 25.46
CA GLY A 164 1.96 1.56 24.45
C GLY A 164 3.48 1.54 24.44
N ALA A 165 4.03 0.92 23.41
CA ALA A 165 5.45 0.79 23.15
C ALA A 165 5.92 1.97 22.29
N TRP A 166 7.14 2.47 22.49
CA TRP A 166 7.68 3.55 21.64
C TRP A 166 9.19 3.51 21.51
N ALA A 167 9.73 4.03 20.41
CA ALA A 167 11.15 4.16 20.17
C ALA A 167 11.49 5.34 19.25
N ASN A 168 12.78 5.67 19.23
CA ASN A 168 13.38 6.41 18.13
C ASN A 168 13.49 5.45 16.94
N LEU A 169 12.81 5.72 15.84
CA LEU A 169 12.96 4.92 14.63
C LEU A 169 14.20 5.41 13.87
N VAL A 170 15.17 4.53 13.68
CA VAL A 170 16.41 4.86 12.95
C VAL A 170 16.18 4.69 11.45
N SER A 171 16.51 5.73 10.69
CA SER A 171 16.44 5.74 9.22
C SER A 171 17.80 5.40 8.57
N HIS A 172 17.84 5.44 7.25
CA HIS A 172 19.08 5.31 6.46
C HIS A 172 19.30 6.50 5.51
N GLN A 173 20.52 6.65 5.01
CA GLN A 173 20.88 7.65 4.01
C GLN A 173 20.86 7.04 2.60
N PRO A 174 20.35 7.76 1.57
CA PRO A 174 19.79 9.10 1.64
C PRO A 174 18.35 9.13 2.18
N VAL A 175 17.98 10.23 2.86
CA VAL A 175 16.64 10.41 3.44
C VAL A 175 15.66 10.92 2.38
N LEU A 176 15.26 10.03 1.48
CA LEU A 176 14.29 10.29 0.42
C LEU A 176 13.04 9.44 0.65
N SER A 177 11.87 10.06 0.82
CA SER A 177 10.61 9.40 1.14
C SER A 177 10.26 8.20 0.24
N PRO A 178 10.25 8.28 -1.11
CA PRO A 178 9.88 7.13 -1.94
C PRO A 178 10.84 5.95 -1.76
N LEU A 179 12.11 6.22 -1.49
CA LEU A 179 13.13 5.20 -1.25
C LEU A 179 12.90 4.56 0.14
N ILE A 180 12.76 5.36 1.20
CA ILE A 180 12.58 4.84 2.57
C ILE A 180 11.23 4.13 2.73
N TRP A 181 10.12 4.71 2.27
CA TRP A 181 8.79 4.09 2.42
C TRP A 181 8.64 2.82 1.59
N THR A 182 9.40 2.67 0.49
CA THR A 182 9.51 1.38 -0.21
C THR A 182 10.36 0.39 0.58
N SER A 183 11.45 0.82 1.22
CA SER A 183 12.22 -0.01 2.15
C SER A 183 11.37 -0.49 3.34
N ILE A 184 10.54 0.37 3.93
CA ILE A 184 9.57 0.03 4.99
C ILE A 184 8.56 -1.01 4.50
N ALA A 185 8.01 -0.84 3.28
CA ALA A 185 7.01 -1.74 2.73
C ALA A 185 7.57 -3.11 2.35
N THR A 186 8.83 -3.17 1.90
CA THR A 186 9.44 -4.39 1.35
C THR A 186 10.36 -5.10 2.35
N GLY A 187 10.86 -4.38 3.35
CA GLY A 187 11.94 -4.84 4.22
C GLY A 187 13.23 -5.11 3.45
N ARG A 188 13.43 -4.52 2.27
CA ARG A 188 14.63 -4.72 1.43
C ARG A 188 15.41 -3.43 1.30
N LEU A 189 16.71 -3.54 1.02
CA LEU A 189 17.56 -2.39 0.72
C LEU A 189 17.14 -1.72 -0.61
N PRO A 190 17.46 -0.43 -0.82
CA PRO A 190 17.17 0.30 -2.04
C PRO A 190 17.62 -0.40 -3.33
N GLU A 191 18.81 -0.99 -3.33
CA GLU A 191 19.39 -1.68 -4.49
C GLU A 191 18.59 -2.93 -4.86
N ALA A 192 17.99 -3.58 -3.87
CA ALA A 192 17.16 -4.77 -4.05
C ALA A 192 15.76 -4.40 -4.53
N HIS A 193 15.09 -3.41 -3.93
CA HIS A 193 13.73 -3.04 -4.35
C HIS A 193 13.68 -2.13 -5.58
N GLY A 194 14.76 -1.43 -5.92
CA GLY A 194 14.92 -0.67 -7.16
C GLY A 194 14.29 0.73 -7.21
N ILE A 195 13.76 1.24 -6.10
CA ILE A 195 13.24 2.61 -6.00
C ILE A 195 14.30 3.45 -5.30
N LEU A 196 15.00 4.31 -6.06
CA LEU A 196 16.21 4.99 -5.60
C LEU A 196 16.06 6.51 -5.50
N ASP A 197 14.97 7.07 -6.03
CA ASP A 197 14.74 8.52 -6.11
C ASP A 197 13.24 8.77 -6.38
N PHE A 198 12.84 10.03 -6.49
CA PHE A 198 11.48 10.44 -6.89
C PHE A 198 11.21 10.23 -8.39
N VAL A 199 12.27 10.23 -9.21
CA VAL A 199 12.22 10.02 -10.66
C VAL A 199 13.21 8.96 -11.10
N VAL A 200 12.91 8.33 -12.24
CA VAL A 200 13.77 7.36 -12.91
C VAL A 200 13.91 7.75 -14.38
N LYS A 201 15.01 7.34 -15.01
CA LYS A 201 15.18 7.48 -16.46
C LYS A 201 14.30 6.44 -17.16
N ASP A 202 13.37 6.90 -17.98
CA ASP A 202 12.62 6.03 -18.88
C ASP A 202 13.61 5.29 -19.80
N PRO A 203 13.66 3.94 -19.76
CA PRO A 203 14.58 3.17 -20.59
C PRO A 203 14.37 3.38 -22.09
N LYS A 204 13.17 3.79 -22.52
CA LYS A 204 12.83 4.00 -23.94
C LYS A 204 13.23 5.39 -24.43
N THR A 205 13.01 6.42 -23.62
CA THR A 205 13.16 7.81 -24.05
C THR A 205 14.35 8.52 -23.41
N GLY A 206 14.93 7.95 -22.34
CA GLY A 206 15.99 8.57 -21.53
C GLY A 206 15.53 9.78 -20.71
N LYS A 207 14.24 10.13 -20.74
CA LYS A 207 13.67 11.25 -19.98
C LYS A 207 13.42 10.84 -18.53
N ASP A 208 13.48 11.81 -17.62
CA ASP A 208 13.09 11.60 -16.24
C ASP A 208 11.57 11.46 -16.14
N ILE A 209 11.11 10.37 -15.53
CA ILE A 209 9.71 10.08 -15.25
C ILE A 209 9.51 9.77 -13.76
N PRO A 210 8.36 10.12 -13.18
CA PRO A 210 8.07 9.76 -11.80
C PRO A 210 8.15 8.26 -11.56
N ILE A 211 8.58 7.88 -10.36
CA ILE A 211 8.51 6.48 -9.92
C ILE A 211 7.06 5.99 -9.88
N THR A 212 6.91 4.70 -10.17
CA THR A 212 5.65 3.94 -10.19
C THR A 212 5.95 2.55 -9.62
N ASN A 213 4.92 1.76 -9.33
CA ASN A 213 5.08 0.37 -8.91
C ASN A 213 5.86 -0.49 -9.93
N GLN A 214 5.86 -0.07 -11.21
CA GLN A 214 6.55 -0.75 -12.31
C GLN A 214 8.07 -0.73 -12.14
N PHE A 215 8.62 0.13 -11.29
CA PHE A 215 10.06 0.15 -10.99
C PHE A 215 10.43 -0.69 -9.77
N ARG A 216 9.46 -1.03 -8.93
CA ARG A 216 9.67 -1.89 -7.75
C ARG A 216 9.96 -3.32 -8.19
N LYS A 217 11.04 -3.92 -7.69
CA LYS A 217 11.58 -5.24 -8.11
C LYS A 217 11.24 -6.40 -7.17
N VAL A 218 10.63 -6.12 -6.03
CA VAL A 218 10.37 -7.09 -4.96
C VAL A 218 9.00 -6.88 -4.34
N HIS A 219 8.47 -7.92 -3.72
CA HIS A 219 7.21 -7.89 -2.98
C HIS A 219 7.26 -6.96 -1.76
N ALA A 220 6.11 -6.34 -1.48
CA ALA A 220 5.84 -5.59 -0.26
C ALA A 220 4.95 -6.44 0.64
N PHE A 221 4.81 -6.05 1.91
CA PHE A 221 4.00 -6.81 2.86
C PHE A 221 2.58 -7.02 2.33
N TRP A 222 1.95 -6.04 1.67
CA TRP A 222 0.60 -6.22 1.12
C TRP A 222 0.52 -7.28 0.02
N ASN A 223 1.57 -7.45 -0.79
CA ASN A 223 1.62 -8.53 -1.77
C ASN A 223 1.74 -9.89 -1.07
N ILE A 224 2.59 -9.97 -0.04
CA ILE A 224 2.83 -11.21 0.72
C ILE A 224 1.57 -11.64 1.48
N LEU A 225 0.89 -10.70 2.13
CA LEU A 225 -0.38 -10.95 2.84
C LEU A 225 -1.47 -11.43 1.87
N SER A 226 -1.56 -10.82 0.68
CA SER A 226 -2.48 -11.28 -0.36
C SER A 226 -2.20 -12.72 -0.81
N TYR A 227 -0.94 -13.19 -0.75
CA TYR A 227 -0.62 -14.59 -1.09
C TYR A 227 -0.94 -15.60 0.01
N ILE A 228 -1.41 -15.16 1.16
CA ILE A 228 -1.84 -16.06 2.23
C ILE A 228 -3.29 -15.78 2.61
N ASP A 229 -4.06 -15.20 1.68
CA ASP A 229 -5.47 -14.85 1.84
C ASP A 229 -5.73 -14.01 3.12
N THR A 230 -4.79 -13.11 3.45
CA THR A 230 -4.93 -12.14 4.55
C THR A 230 -5.32 -10.78 3.95
N PRO A 231 -6.55 -10.30 4.18
CA PRO A 231 -7.03 -9.06 3.59
C PRO A 231 -6.24 -7.84 4.05
N VAL A 232 -5.86 -6.99 3.11
CA VAL A 232 -5.04 -5.79 3.34
C VAL A 232 -5.51 -4.61 2.51
N ASN A 233 -5.72 -3.48 3.18
CA ASN A 233 -6.04 -2.20 2.55
C ASN A 233 -4.83 -1.26 2.62
N VAL A 234 -4.53 -0.56 1.53
CA VAL A 234 -3.38 0.36 1.42
C VAL A 234 -3.84 1.69 0.84
N VAL A 235 -3.51 2.80 1.49
CA VAL A 235 -3.90 4.15 1.05
C VAL A 235 -2.69 5.06 0.99
N ASN A 236 -2.53 5.72 -0.16
CA ASN A 236 -1.56 6.78 -0.43
C ASN A 236 -0.09 6.37 -0.33
N TRP A 237 0.24 5.07 -0.24
CA TRP A 237 1.61 4.62 -0.06
C TRP A 237 2.48 4.87 -1.29
N TRP A 238 3.76 5.21 -1.11
CA TRP A 238 4.68 5.46 -2.22
C TRP A 238 4.83 4.28 -3.17
N ALA A 239 5.00 4.58 -4.46
CA ALA A 239 5.22 3.62 -5.53
C ALA A 239 4.09 2.60 -5.68
N THR A 240 2.83 3.04 -5.50
CA THR A 240 1.64 2.18 -5.63
C THR A 240 0.80 2.48 -6.87
N TYR A 241 1.18 3.46 -7.71
CA TYR A 241 0.55 3.64 -9.01
C TYR A 241 1.19 2.79 -10.11
N PRO A 242 0.41 2.21 -11.04
CA PRO A 242 -1.03 1.94 -10.92
C PRO A 242 -1.38 1.07 -9.72
N ALA A 243 -2.54 1.27 -9.10
CA ALA A 243 -3.00 0.48 -7.95
C ALA A 243 -2.92 -1.03 -8.25
N GLU A 244 -2.35 -1.77 -7.30
CA GLU A 244 -1.99 -3.18 -7.48
C GLU A 244 -3.16 -4.11 -7.16
N PRO A 245 -3.25 -5.27 -7.83
CA PRO A 245 -4.19 -6.32 -7.46
C PRO A 245 -3.74 -6.98 -6.15
N ILE A 246 -4.39 -6.61 -5.05
CA ILE A 246 -4.20 -7.15 -3.69
C ILE A 246 -5.51 -7.74 -3.17
N ASP A 247 -5.45 -8.58 -2.15
CA ASP A 247 -6.63 -9.08 -1.44
C ASP A 247 -7.20 -7.97 -0.53
N GLY A 248 -7.90 -7.01 -1.12
CA GLY A 248 -8.38 -5.81 -0.43
C GLY A 248 -8.45 -4.60 -1.35
N ILE A 249 -8.34 -3.41 -0.78
CA ILE A 249 -8.46 -2.13 -1.49
C ILE A 249 -7.14 -1.38 -1.46
N MET A 250 -6.61 -1.06 -2.65
CA MET A 250 -5.48 -0.15 -2.80
C MET A 250 -5.95 1.17 -3.39
N VAL A 251 -5.68 2.28 -2.70
CA VAL A 251 -5.84 3.65 -3.22
C VAL A 251 -4.43 4.23 -3.39
N SER A 252 -4.01 4.39 -4.64
CA SER A 252 -2.67 4.86 -4.97
C SER A 252 -2.40 6.28 -4.47
N GLU A 253 -1.13 6.57 -4.21
CA GLU A 253 -0.62 7.91 -3.90
C GLU A 253 -0.98 8.97 -4.95
N ARG A 254 -1.21 8.55 -6.19
CA ARG A 254 -1.59 9.42 -7.30
C ARG A 254 -3.01 9.96 -7.22
N MET A 255 -3.83 9.46 -6.30
CA MET A 255 -5.14 10.05 -6.00
C MET A 255 -5.07 11.39 -5.29
N PHE A 256 -3.94 11.69 -4.64
CA PHE A 256 -3.80 12.83 -3.75
C PHE A 256 -2.89 13.91 -4.35
N TYR A 257 -2.99 15.14 -3.84
CA TYR A 257 -1.95 16.13 -4.13
C TYR A 257 -0.64 15.65 -3.48
N GLN A 258 0.47 15.79 -4.19
CA GLN A 258 1.80 15.49 -3.68
C GLN A 258 2.68 16.73 -3.82
N LEU A 259 3.80 16.79 -3.09
CA LEU A 259 4.80 17.87 -3.20
C LEU A 259 5.22 18.18 -4.65
N PHE A 260 5.16 17.18 -5.53
CA PHE A 260 5.64 17.22 -6.91
C PHE A 260 4.53 17.46 -7.94
N GLY A 261 3.27 17.61 -7.51
CA GLY A 261 2.14 17.96 -8.36
C GLY A 261 1.66 16.88 -9.35
N ILE A 262 2.21 15.68 -9.29
CA ILE A 262 1.86 14.59 -10.20
C ILE A 262 0.53 13.96 -9.78
N ARG A 263 -0.54 14.32 -10.50
CA ARG A 263 -1.87 13.72 -10.33
C ARG A 263 -2.47 13.31 -11.69
N PRO A 264 -2.73 12.01 -11.97
CA PRO A 264 -3.65 11.57 -13.03
C PRO A 264 -5.04 12.19 -12.89
N PRO A 265 -5.85 12.16 -13.97
CA PRO A 265 -7.28 12.42 -13.86
C PRO A 265 -7.87 11.60 -12.70
N LEU A 266 -8.74 12.23 -11.93
CA LEU A 266 -9.32 11.60 -10.75
C LEU A 266 -10.18 10.38 -11.06
N ASP A 267 -10.73 10.33 -12.28
CA ASP A 267 -11.53 9.26 -12.82
C ASP A 267 -10.72 8.14 -13.49
N ASP A 268 -9.38 8.21 -13.47
CA ASP A 268 -8.51 7.14 -13.97
C ASP A 268 -8.63 5.88 -13.07
N PRO A 269 -9.12 4.73 -13.59
CA PRO A 269 -9.25 3.50 -12.81
C PRO A 269 -7.90 2.94 -12.34
N ALA A 270 -6.77 3.35 -12.93
CA ALA A 270 -5.43 2.97 -12.48
C ALA A 270 -5.10 3.51 -11.07
N ASN A 271 -5.90 4.42 -10.53
CA ASN A 271 -5.69 4.98 -9.20
C ASN A 271 -6.17 4.09 -8.05
N VAL A 272 -7.09 3.15 -8.31
CA VAL A 272 -7.74 2.36 -7.26
C VAL A 272 -7.87 0.91 -7.72
N TYR A 273 -7.59 -0.01 -6.80
CA TYR A 273 -7.94 -1.42 -6.94
C TYR A 273 -8.86 -1.83 -5.80
N PRO A 274 -9.94 -2.59 -6.06
CA PRO A 274 -10.48 -2.86 -7.40
C PRO A 274 -11.12 -1.59 -8.01
N PRO A 275 -11.13 -1.41 -9.34
CA PRO A 275 -11.48 -0.13 -9.98
C PRO A 275 -12.92 0.32 -9.74
N GLU A 276 -13.85 -0.59 -9.45
CA GLU A 276 -15.25 -0.29 -9.12
C GLU A 276 -15.40 0.55 -7.84
N VAL A 277 -14.44 0.45 -6.92
CA VAL A 277 -14.43 1.20 -5.65
C VAL A 277 -14.19 2.69 -5.87
N LEU A 278 -13.66 3.09 -7.04
CA LEU A 278 -13.37 4.49 -7.35
C LEU A 278 -14.58 5.42 -7.12
N LYS A 279 -15.80 4.95 -7.45
CA LYS A 279 -17.04 5.74 -7.27
C LYS A 279 -17.36 6.02 -5.79
N GLU A 280 -16.96 5.15 -4.88
CA GLU A 280 -17.12 5.35 -3.44
C GLU A 280 -16.02 6.22 -2.83
N ILE A 281 -14.82 6.21 -3.43
CA ILE A 281 -13.67 6.99 -2.99
C ILE A 281 -13.79 8.46 -3.40
N LEU A 282 -14.27 8.76 -4.60
CA LEU A 282 -14.35 10.13 -5.13
C LEU A 282 -15.03 11.14 -4.17
N PRO A 283 -16.17 10.82 -3.53
CA PRO A 283 -16.82 11.75 -2.58
C PRO A 283 -16.07 11.93 -1.25
N LEU A 284 -15.09 11.08 -0.93
CA LEU A 284 -14.31 11.14 0.31
C LEU A 284 -13.07 12.03 0.17
N LEU A 285 -12.65 12.29 -1.07
CA LEU A 285 -11.58 13.22 -1.38
C LEU A 285 -11.99 14.64 -1.04
N VAL A 286 -11.03 15.43 -0.60
CA VAL A 286 -11.21 16.87 -0.35
C VAL A 286 -10.45 17.63 -1.42
N SER A 287 -11.10 18.59 -2.07
CA SER A 287 -10.41 19.49 -2.99
C SER A 287 -9.71 20.59 -2.20
N ALA A 288 -8.55 21.04 -2.67
CA ALA A 288 -7.93 22.25 -2.12
C ALA A 288 -8.86 23.46 -2.24
N ASN A 289 -9.78 23.47 -3.21
CA ASN A 289 -10.80 24.50 -3.39
C ASN A 289 -11.82 24.54 -2.26
N ASP A 290 -12.07 23.40 -1.59
CA ASP A 290 -13.00 23.32 -0.47
C ASP A 290 -12.38 23.82 0.85
N ILE A 291 -11.04 23.95 0.89
CA ILE A 291 -10.32 24.52 2.03
C ILE A 291 -10.37 26.04 1.95
N GLY A 292 -11.36 26.62 2.64
CA GLY A 292 -11.60 28.06 2.70
C GLY A 292 -10.79 28.80 3.76
N TYR A 293 -10.99 30.13 3.81
CA TYR A 293 -10.34 31.03 4.77
C TYR A 293 -10.51 30.60 6.22
N ASP A 294 -11.72 30.19 6.63
CA ASP A 294 -12.02 29.84 8.03
C ASP A 294 -11.21 28.64 8.53
N GLU A 295 -10.77 27.76 7.62
CA GLU A 295 -9.87 26.68 7.96
C GLU A 295 -8.41 27.16 7.93
N VAL A 296 -7.98 27.87 6.88
CA VAL A 296 -6.61 28.37 6.76
C VAL A 296 -6.21 29.29 7.92
N HIS A 297 -7.12 30.18 8.35
CA HIS A 297 -6.88 31.11 9.45
C HIS A 297 -6.67 30.39 10.80
N ARG A 298 -7.05 29.11 10.90
CA ARG A 298 -6.69 28.27 12.06
C ARG A 298 -5.24 27.86 12.06
N TYR A 299 -4.47 28.03 11.00
CA TYR A 299 -3.06 27.63 10.96
C TYR A 299 -2.15 28.84 10.74
N ALA A 300 -2.57 29.79 9.91
CA ALA A 300 -1.82 31.01 9.62
C ALA A 300 -2.59 32.28 10.05
N ALA A 301 -1.93 33.18 10.76
CA ALA A 301 -2.48 34.46 11.17
C ALA A 301 -2.45 35.48 10.01
N ILE A 302 -3.31 35.25 9.02
CA ILE A 302 -3.50 36.13 7.86
C ILE A 302 -4.95 36.65 7.81
N SER A 303 -5.14 37.83 7.21
CA SER A 303 -6.47 38.38 6.93
C SER A 303 -7.17 37.68 5.77
N LYS A 304 -8.50 37.80 5.70
CA LYS A 304 -9.28 37.28 4.56
C LYS A 304 -8.83 37.87 3.22
N ALA A 305 -8.50 39.16 3.20
CA ALA A 305 -7.98 39.82 2.01
C ALA A 305 -6.59 39.29 1.59
N GLU A 306 -5.71 38.96 2.54
CA GLU A 306 -4.44 38.28 2.24
C GLU A 306 -4.70 36.89 1.65
N TYR A 307 -5.60 36.10 2.26
CA TYR A 307 -5.98 34.79 1.74
C TYR A 307 -6.48 34.87 0.29
N GLU A 308 -7.44 35.76 -0.01
CA GLU A 308 -8.00 35.93 -1.35
C GLU A 308 -6.91 36.30 -2.38
N ARG A 309 -5.99 37.19 -2.01
CA ARG A 309 -4.83 37.52 -2.86
C ARG A 309 -3.92 36.32 -3.13
N HIS A 310 -3.67 35.48 -2.13
CA HIS A 310 -2.88 34.26 -2.31
C HIS A 310 -3.57 33.29 -3.27
N ILE A 311 -4.90 33.17 -3.21
CA ILE A 311 -5.66 32.29 -4.11
C ILE A 311 -5.60 32.81 -5.55
N GLU A 312 -5.84 34.12 -5.72
CA GLU A 312 -5.79 34.77 -7.03
C GLU A 312 -4.38 34.68 -7.64
N ALA A 313 -3.34 34.96 -6.86
CA ALA A 313 -1.95 34.84 -7.32
C ALA A 313 -1.60 33.41 -7.73
N ALA A 314 -1.99 32.41 -6.92
CA ALA A 314 -1.72 31.01 -7.23
C ALA A 314 -2.47 30.53 -8.50
N ALA A 315 -3.66 31.04 -8.78
CA ALA A 315 -4.42 30.68 -9.98
C ALA A 315 -3.72 31.11 -11.29
N HIS A 316 -2.85 32.13 -11.22
CA HIS A 316 -2.14 32.69 -12.38
C HIS A 316 -0.62 32.39 -12.36
N ALA A 317 -0.13 31.68 -11.34
CA ALA A 317 1.29 31.39 -11.21
C ALA A 317 1.72 30.22 -12.10
N GLU A 318 2.89 30.33 -12.74
CA GLU A 318 3.52 29.21 -13.46
C GLU A 318 3.79 28.01 -12.52
N ASN A 319 4.06 28.30 -11.25
CA ASN A 319 4.23 27.29 -10.21
C ASN A 319 3.39 27.64 -8.97
N PRO A 320 2.13 27.18 -8.90
CA PRO A 320 1.24 27.45 -7.77
C PRO A 320 1.69 26.82 -6.44
N TYR A 321 2.70 25.94 -6.45
CA TYR A 321 3.27 25.31 -5.24
C TYR A 321 4.25 26.21 -4.49
N LYS A 322 4.69 27.32 -5.08
CA LYS A 322 5.51 28.33 -4.38
C LYS A 322 4.71 29.15 -3.37
N ASP A 323 3.40 29.27 -3.59
CA ASP A 323 2.54 29.99 -2.67
C ASP A 323 2.25 29.16 -1.41
N ARG A 324 2.70 29.65 -0.26
CA ARG A 324 2.60 28.92 1.02
C ARG A 324 1.16 28.67 1.45
N ILE A 325 0.24 29.60 1.18
CA ILE A 325 -1.15 29.48 1.58
C ILE A 325 -1.89 28.52 0.67
N ASN A 326 -1.66 28.60 -0.64
CA ASN A 326 -2.19 27.62 -1.58
C ASN A 326 -1.66 26.21 -1.29
N HIS A 327 -0.38 26.08 -0.95
CA HIS A 327 0.19 24.79 -0.60
C HIS A 327 -0.36 24.24 0.73
N LEU A 328 -0.53 25.09 1.76
CA LEU A 328 -1.21 24.72 3.00
C LEU A 328 -2.60 24.12 2.74
N ARG A 329 -3.40 24.70 1.82
CA ARG A 329 -4.71 24.15 1.44
C ARG A 329 -4.60 22.74 0.88
N LYS A 330 -3.63 22.48 0.01
CA LYS A 330 -3.38 21.15 -0.55
C LYS A 330 -2.97 20.15 0.54
N ILE A 331 -2.07 20.53 1.44
CA ILE A 331 -1.63 19.69 2.58
C ILE A 331 -2.83 19.29 3.45
N LEU A 332 -3.70 20.26 3.79
CA LEU A 332 -4.91 20.01 4.57
C LEU A 332 -5.89 19.09 3.82
N ALA A 333 -6.13 19.34 2.54
CA ALA A 333 -7.02 18.54 1.70
C ALA A 333 -6.57 17.07 1.60
N VAL A 334 -5.27 16.82 1.39
CA VAL A 334 -4.70 15.45 1.36
C VAL A 334 -4.88 14.77 2.71
N THR A 335 -4.54 15.47 3.79
CA THR A 335 -4.64 14.94 5.15
C THR A 335 -6.07 14.48 5.44
N HIS A 336 -7.06 15.35 5.18
CA HIS A 336 -8.47 15.00 5.35
C HIS A 336 -8.90 13.86 4.44
N GLY A 337 -8.53 13.89 3.16
CA GLY A 337 -8.90 12.84 2.20
C GLY A 337 -8.39 11.45 2.61
N VAL A 338 -7.12 11.34 3.01
CA VAL A 338 -6.54 10.05 3.45
C VAL A 338 -7.23 9.54 4.72
N PHE A 339 -7.47 10.41 5.71
CA PHE A 339 -8.20 10.00 6.92
C PHE A 339 -9.66 9.65 6.65
N ASN A 340 -10.35 10.39 5.77
CA ASN A 340 -11.73 10.06 5.37
C ASN A 340 -11.82 8.66 4.74
N ILE A 341 -10.89 8.34 3.83
CA ILE A 341 -10.82 7.03 3.17
C ILE A 341 -10.47 5.94 4.18
N GLY A 342 -9.47 6.14 5.05
CA GLY A 342 -9.11 5.17 6.09
C GLY A 342 -10.27 4.88 7.05
N ARG A 343 -11.01 5.91 7.47
CA ARG A 343 -12.21 5.76 8.31
C ARG A 343 -13.35 5.05 7.58
N TRP A 344 -13.53 5.33 6.30
CA TRP A 344 -14.50 4.63 5.45
C TRP A 344 -14.15 3.14 5.31
N MET A 345 -12.87 2.81 5.08
CA MET A 345 -12.39 1.42 5.02
C MET A 345 -12.66 0.69 6.33
N LEU A 346 -12.30 1.26 7.49
CA LEU A 346 -12.56 0.63 8.79
C LEU A 346 -14.05 0.34 9.04
N LYS A 347 -14.95 1.16 8.49
CA LYS A 347 -16.41 1.02 8.69
C LYS A 347 -17.08 0.09 7.69
N LYS A 348 -16.68 0.14 6.42
CA LYS A 348 -17.37 -0.54 5.32
C LYS A 348 -16.62 -1.74 4.76
N HIS A 349 -15.29 -1.72 4.84
CA HIS A 349 -14.41 -2.74 4.31
C HIS A 349 -13.35 -3.12 5.35
N PRO A 350 -13.76 -3.57 6.56
CA PRO A 350 -12.81 -3.95 7.59
C PRO A 350 -11.96 -5.12 7.08
N VAL A 351 -10.66 -5.01 7.31
CA VAL A 351 -9.63 -5.97 6.91
C VAL A 351 -8.68 -6.18 8.09
N ASP A 352 -7.84 -7.20 8.01
CA ASP A 352 -6.88 -7.50 9.06
C ASP A 352 -5.75 -6.45 9.09
N VAL A 353 -5.34 -5.93 7.91
CA VAL A 353 -4.34 -4.85 7.83
C VAL A 353 -4.86 -3.62 7.10
N LEU A 354 -4.79 -2.45 7.75
CA LEU A 354 -4.91 -1.15 7.09
C LEU A 354 -3.59 -0.38 7.16
N ALA A 355 -3.02 -0.04 6.02
CA ALA A 355 -1.83 0.79 5.91
C ALA A 355 -2.17 2.15 5.29
N LEU A 356 -1.93 3.23 6.03
CA LEU A 356 -2.11 4.61 5.60
C LEU A 356 -0.76 5.31 5.57
N TYR A 357 -0.49 6.07 4.52
CA TYR A 357 0.64 6.99 4.47
C TYR A 357 0.16 8.44 4.36
N ILE A 358 0.73 9.33 5.18
CA ILE A 358 0.44 10.77 5.18
C ILE A 358 1.76 11.53 5.07
N GLU A 359 1.97 12.18 3.92
CA GLU A 359 3.12 13.05 3.60
C GLU A 359 3.16 14.34 4.46
N GLY A 360 2.02 14.71 5.03
CA GLY A 360 1.77 16.09 5.42
C GLY A 360 2.66 16.65 6.55
N THR A 361 3.16 15.82 7.48
CA THR A 361 4.07 16.26 8.55
C THR A 361 5.45 16.67 8.04
N ASP A 362 5.90 16.11 6.92
CA ASP A 362 7.10 16.50 6.21
C ASP A 362 6.85 17.75 5.35
N THR A 363 5.80 17.72 4.52
CA THR A 363 5.47 18.85 3.63
C THR A 363 5.24 20.16 4.37
N ILE A 364 4.59 20.11 5.54
CA ILE A 364 4.38 21.28 6.39
C ILE A 364 5.70 21.76 6.99
N GLY A 365 6.62 20.84 7.27
CA GLY A 365 7.98 21.12 7.72
C GLY A 365 8.74 21.89 6.65
N HIS A 366 8.74 21.38 5.41
CA HIS A 366 9.36 22.06 4.27
C HIS A 366 8.84 23.49 4.05
N ARG A 367 7.58 23.76 4.39
CA ARG A 367 6.97 25.08 4.18
C ARG A 367 7.03 26.02 5.37
N PHE A 368 7.02 25.50 6.59
CA PHE A 368 6.79 26.32 7.77
C PHE A 368 7.73 26.04 8.96
N ALA A 369 8.62 25.04 8.91
CA ALA A 369 9.48 24.70 10.06
C ALA A 369 10.41 25.85 10.48
N HIS A 370 10.86 26.69 9.54
CA HIS A 370 11.70 27.85 9.84
C HIS A 370 10.98 28.95 10.64
N PHE A 371 9.64 28.96 10.66
CA PHE A 371 8.85 29.89 11.47
C PHE A 371 8.62 29.41 12.90
N LEU A 372 8.89 28.14 13.23
CA LEU A 372 8.68 27.61 14.59
C LEU A 372 9.47 28.41 15.65
N PRO A 373 9.00 28.48 16.90
CA PRO A 373 9.79 29.01 18.01
C PRO A 373 10.98 28.08 18.32
N PRO A 374 12.18 28.62 18.64
CA PRO A 374 12.52 30.05 18.72
C PRO A 374 12.66 30.71 17.34
N LYS A 375 12.32 31.99 17.18
CA LYS A 375 12.46 32.67 15.88
C LYS A 375 13.92 32.62 15.38
N LEU A 376 14.13 32.21 14.13
CA LEU A 376 15.44 32.28 13.48
C LEU A 376 15.79 33.72 13.10
N SER A 377 17.07 34.09 13.15
CA SER A 377 17.53 35.48 12.92
C SER A 377 17.20 36.01 11.52
N TRP A 378 17.20 35.14 10.51
CA TRP A 378 16.91 35.48 9.12
C TRP A 378 15.42 35.48 8.78
N VAL A 379 14.55 35.12 9.73
CA VAL A 379 13.10 35.15 9.56
C VAL A 379 12.55 36.52 9.97
N SER A 380 11.83 37.15 9.05
CA SER A 380 11.19 38.45 9.29
C SER A 380 10.21 38.36 10.46
N GLN A 381 10.04 39.45 11.22
CA GLN A 381 9.04 39.45 12.31
C GLN A 381 7.62 39.23 11.77
N ALA A 382 7.29 39.85 10.64
CA ALA A 382 5.98 39.72 10.02
C ALA A 382 5.65 38.28 9.63
N ASP A 383 6.58 37.55 9.02
CA ASP A 383 6.34 36.15 8.65
C ASP A 383 6.31 35.23 9.86
N TYR A 384 7.14 35.49 10.87
CA TYR A 384 7.06 34.77 12.14
C TYR A 384 5.69 34.94 12.78
N ASP A 385 5.19 36.17 12.92
CA ASP A 385 3.88 36.46 13.52
C ASP A 385 2.75 35.76 12.77
N ARG A 386 2.84 35.68 11.43
CA ARG A 386 1.89 34.97 10.57
C ARG A 386 1.92 33.45 10.75
N TYR A 387 3.11 32.84 10.87
CA TYR A 387 3.27 31.40 10.58
C TYR A 387 3.89 30.56 11.70
N HIS A 388 4.32 31.15 12.82
CA HIS A 388 5.01 30.40 13.89
C HIS A 388 4.21 29.25 14.49
N ASN A 389 2.88 29.29 14.37
CA ASN A 389 1.98 28.23 14.85
C ASN A 389 1.59 27.20 13.78
N THR A 390 1.85 27.46 12.49
CA THR A 390 1.30 26.66 11.38
C THR A 390 1.63 25.18 11.53
N MET A 391 2.91 24.83 11.67
CA MET A 391 3.35 23.44 11.78
C MET A 391 2.87 22.78 13.09
N SER A 392 2.86 23.51 14.20
CA SER A 392 2.37 22.99 15.49
C SER A 392 0.87 22.66 15.42
N ARG A 393 0.06 23.53 14.81
CA ARG A 393 -1.38 23.31 14.64
C ARG A 393 -1.67 22.20 13.63
N TYR A 394 -0.80 21.98 12.65
CA TYR A 394 -0.90 20.82 11.77
C TYR A 394 -0.68 19.50 12.54
N TYR A 395 0.28 19.43 13.47
CA TYR A 395 0.46 18.26 14.34
C TYR A 395 -0.79 17.99 15.19
N GLU A 396 -1.48 19.03 15.67
CA GLU A 396 -2.77 18.90 16.37
C GLU A 396 -3.90 18.35 15.48
N LEU A 397 -3.94 18.75 14.20
CA LEU A 397 -4.85 18.17 13.22
C LEU A 397 -4.60 16.66 13.10
N VAL A 398 -3.35 16.25 12.88
CA VAL A 398 -2.99 14.82 12.75
C VAL A 398 -3.35 14.04 14.01
N ASP A 399 -3.06 14.57 15.21
CA ASP A 399 -3.45 13.94 16.49
C ASP A 399 -4.97 13.73 16.59
N ARG A 400 -5.76 14.74 16.20
CA ARG A 400 -7.22 14.68 16.23
C ARG A 400 -7.77 13.68 15.22
N GLU A 401 -7.29 13.68 13.97
CA GLU A 401 -7.76 12.74 12.96
C GLU A 401 -7.34 11.31 13.27
N LEU A 402 -6.12 11.09 13.79
CA LEU A 402 -5.71 9.79 14.32
C LEU A 402 -6.64 9.33 15.45
N GLY A 403 -6.99 10.23 16.38
CA GLY A 403 -7.94 9.93 17.44
C GLY A 403 -9.34 9.58 16.95
N ARG A 404 -9.79 10.14 15.81
CA ARG A 404 -11.06 9.78 15.15
C ARG A 404 -10.97 8.45 14.42
N LEU A 405 -9.88 8.21 13.71
CA LEU A 405 -9.59 6.93 13.05
C LEU A 405 -9.59 5.79 14.07
N MET A 406 -8.95 6.00 15.23
CA MET A 406 -8.92 5.03 16.33
C MET A 406 -10.29 4.68 16.91
N LYS A 407 -11.25 5.59 16.88
CA LYS A 407 -12.61 5.34 17.36
C LYS A 407 -13.45 4.48 16.42
N ASP A 408 -13.06 4.43 15.15
CA ASP A 408 -13.79 3.69 14.12
C ASP A 408 -13.25 2.27 13.93
N ALA A 409 -12.11 1.93 14.51
CA ALA A 409 -11.55 0.58 14.45
C ALA A 409 -12.09 -0.32 15.59
N PRO A 410 -12.03 -1.65 15.40
CA PRO A 410 -12.27 -2.61 16.46
C PRO A 410 -11.40 -2.38 17.73
N PRO A 411 -11.91 -2.65 18.95
CA PRO A 411 -11.15 -2.45 20.19
C PRO A 411 -9.88 -3.33 20.33
N ASP A 412 -9.84 -4.45 19.61
CA ASP A 412 -8.75 -5.42 19.55
C ASP A 412 -7.62 -5.02 18.56
N THR A 413 -7.73 -3.86 17.89
CA THR A 413 -6.72 -3.40 16.93
C THR A 413 -5.39 -3.05 17.58
N THR A 414 -4.31 -3.59 17.00
CA THR A 414 -2.94 -3.16 17.21
C THR A 414 -2.60 -2.00 16.28
N TRP A 415 -2.37 -0.83 16.86
CA TRP A 415 -1.96 0.39 16.17
C TRP A 415 -0.45 0.50 16.11
N ILE A 416 0.08 0.84 14.94
CA ILE A 416 1.48 1.22 14.74
C ILE A 416 1.47 2.59 14.08
N VAL A 417 2.09 3.59 14.73
CA VAL A 417 2.39 4.90 14.14
C VAL A 417 3.89 4.98 13.94
N THR A 418 4.31 5.33 12.74
CA THR A 418 5.72 5.39 12.38
C THR A 418 6.05 6.60 11.51
N ALA A 419 7.28 7.07 11.60
CA ALA A 419 7.85 8.09 10.74
C ALA A 419 9.21 7.62 10.25
N ASP A 420 9.38 7.59 8.93
CA ASP A 420 10.59 7.17 8.24
C ASP A 420 11.83 7.98 8.61
N HIS A 421 11.64 9.26 8.90
CA HIS A 421 12.65 10.17 9.43
C HIS A 421 12.02 11.23 10.35
N GLY A 422 12.86 12.08 10.93
CA GLY A 422 12.43 13.26 11.68
C GLY A 422 12.73 14.54 10.91
N PHE A 423 12.48 15.67 11.56
CA PHE A 423 12.66 17.01 10.99
C PHE A 423 13.31 17.93 12.04
N PHE A 424 14.19 18.83 11.62
CA PHE A 424 14.73 19.83 12.53
C PHE A 424 13.64 20.86 12.88
N THR A 425 13.13 20.75 14.10
CA THR A 425 12.04 21.61 14.62
C THR A 425 12.46 22.50 15.79
N GLY A 426 13.67 22.29 16.33
CA GLY A 426 14.22 23.00 17.49
C GLY A 426 15.18 24.15 17.13
N ALA A 427 16.07 24.51 18.05
CA ALA A 427 17.04 25.60 17.83
C ALA A 427 18.12 25.26 16.78
N ALA A 428 18.46 23.97 16.61
CA ALA A 428 19.47 23.48 15.67
C ALA A 428 18.96 23.37 14.22
N ARG A 429 18.09 24.28 13.78
CA ARG A 429 17.55 24.30 12.41
C ARG A 429 18.60 24.80 11.42
N PRO A 430 18.71 24.21 10.22
CA PRO A 430 19.65 24.65 9.19
C PRO A 430 19.46 26.12 8.78
N HIS A 431 20.54 26.77 8.36
CA HIS A 431 20.53 28.13 7.82
C HIS A 431 20.36 28.13 6.28
N VAL A 432 19.40 27.34 5.80
CA VAL A 432 18.99 27.24 4.39
C VAL A 432 17.47 27.13 4.35
N LEU A 433 16.83 27.62 3.29
CA LEU A 433 15.38 27.50 3.15
C LEU A 433 14.96 26.02 3.09
N PRO A 434 13.93 25.62 3.86
CA PRO A 434 13.48 24.24 3.86
C PRO A 434 12.78 23.81 2.57
N ASP A 435 12.35 24.75 1.71
CA ASP A 435 11.77 24.49 0.40
C ASP A 435 12.75 24.71 -0.77
N ASP A 436 14.05 24.81 -0.49
CA ASP A 436 15.10 24.65 -1.50
C ASP A 436 15.38 23.16 -1.73
N PHE A 437 14.70 22.58 -2.71
CA PHE A 437 14.79 21.16 -3.00
C PHE A 437 16.04 20.72 -3.77
N THR A 438 16.94 21.65 -4.10
CA THR A 438 18.20 21.30 -4.80
C THR A 438 19.25 20.75 -3.83
N VAL A 439 19.36 21.36 -2.64
CA VAL A 439 20.31 20.98 -1.58
C VAL A 439 19.75 21.20 -0.17
N GLY A 440 18.81 22.14 -0.01
CA GLY A 440 18.31 22.58 1.30
C GLY A 440 17.39 21.59 1.99
N ALA A 441 16.40 21.05 1.29
CA ALA A 441 15.34 20.20 1.84
C ALA A 441 15.89 19.03 2.66
N ALA A 442 16.83 18.26 2.11
CA ALA A 442 17.42 17.11 2.79
C ALA A 442 18.19 17.49 4.08
N GLN A 443 18.73 18.71 4.18
CA GLN A 443 19.43 19.18 5.40
C GLN A 443 18.47 19.39 6.58
N TRP A 444 17.18 19.58 6.30
CA TRP A 444 16.16 19.72 7.33
C TRP A 444 15.71 18.38 7.92
N HIS A 445 16.12 17.26 7.33
CA HIS A 445 15.74 15.93 7.81
C HIS A 445 16.67 15.45 8.93
N ARG A 446 16.09 14.74 9.89
CA ARG A 446 16.82 14.04 10.94
C ARG A 446 16.75 12.54 10.69
N MET A 447 17.85 11.84 10.93
CA MET A 447 17.94 10.38 10.82
C MET A 447 17.10 9.57 11.81
N VAL A 448 16.37 10.27 12.69
CA VAL A 448 15.58 9.66 13.74
C VAL A 448 14.15 10.16 13.62
N GLY A 449 13.26 9.24 13.25
CA GLY A 449 11.82 9.43 13.27
C GLY A 449 11.18 8.89 14.55
N VAL A 450 9.87 8.70 14.47
CA VAL A 450 8.99 8.28 15.56
C VAL A 450 8.54 6.85 15.33
N PHE A 451 8.57 6.02 16.37
CA PHE A 451 7.84 4.75 16.42
C PHE A 451 6.96 4.72 17.67
N MET A 452 5.69 4.39 17.52
CA MET A 452 4.75 4.12 18.61
C MET A 452 3.84 2.95 18.22
N ALA A 453 3.61 2.03 19.15
CA ALA A 453 2.62 0.98 19.01
C ALA A 453 1.66 0.95 20.21
N MET A 454 0.40 0.60 20.01
CA MET A 454 -0.61 0.50 21.08
C MET A 454 -1.66 -0.55 20.69
N GLY A 455 -1.99 -1.47 21.59
CA GLY A 455 -2.95 -2.54 21.33
C GLY A 455 -3.09 -3.46 22.53
N PRO A 456 -3.99 -4.46 22.48
CA PRO A 456 -4.25 -5.37 23.61
C PRO A 456 -3.01 -6.15 24.07
N HIS A 457 -2.14 -6.52 23.12
CA HIS A 457 -0.95 -7.34 23.39
C HIS A 457 0.36 -6.55 23.33
N VAL A 458 0.29 -5.23 23.17
CA VAL A 458 1.44 -4.33 23.13
C VAL A 458 1.87 -3.98 24.54
N ARG A 459 3.17 -4.07 24.84
CA ARG A 459 3.70 -3.69 26.15
C ARG A 459 3.78 -2.17 26.33
N ARG A 460 3.93 -1.73 27.56
CA ARG A 460 4.13 -0.31 27.90
C ARG A 460 5.61 0.07 27.95
N GLY A 461 5.94 1.25 27.45
CA GLY A 461 7.21 1.92 27.66
C GLY A 461 8.17 1.90 26.45
N LYS A 462 9.35 2.48 26.66
CA LYS A 462 10.37 2.59 25.60
C LYS A 462 10.89 1.21 25.21
N ILE A 463 11.04 0.98 23.91
CA ILE A 463 11.72 -0.19 23.36
C ILE A 463 13.16 0.17 22.95
N PRO A 464 14.12 -0.77 23.06
CA PRO A 464 15.54 -0.45 22.98
C PRO A 464 15.98 -0.03 21.57
N HIS A 465 15.39 -0.64 20.54
CA HIS A 465 15.73 -0.45 19.14
C HIS A 465 14.49 -0.54 18.26
N ALA A 466 14.46 0.29 17.22
CA ALA A 466 13.59 0.15 16.07
C ALA A 466 14.24 0.87 14.89
N ASP A 467 14.25 0.25 13.72
CA ASP A 467 14.67 0.85 12.46
C ASP A 467 13.63 0.64 11.35
N ILE A 468 13.79 1.37 10.25
CA ILE A 468 12.85 1.35 9.12
C ILE A 468 12.68 -0.05 8.50
N TYR A 469 13.66 -0.95 8.60
CA TYR A 469 13.58 -2.29 8.03
C TYR A 469 12.81 -3.27 8.91
N ASP A 470 12.71 -2.98 10.21
CA ASP A 470 11.97 -3.80 11.16
C ASP A 470 10.45 -3.85 10.86
N LEU A 471 9.90 -2.81 10.21
CA LEU A 471 8.45 -2.64 10.06
C LEU A 471 7.79 -3.68 9.14
N CYS A 472 8.35 -3.98 7.96
CA CYS A 472 7.82 -5.02 7.08
C CYS A 472 7.73 -6.37 7.83
N ARG A 473 8.83 -6.76 8.50
CA ARG A 473 8.90 -7.99 9.29
C ARG A 473 7.90 -7.98 10.44
N THR A 474 7.69 -6.83 11.06
CA THR A 474 6.76 -6.68 12.18
C THR A 474 5.32 -6.86 11.71
N VAL A 475 4.90 -6.23 10.62
CA VAL A 475 3.55 -6.40 10.07
C VAL A 475 3.33 -7.86 9.65
N LEU A 476 4.25 -8.45 8.90
CA LEU A 476 4.16 -9.85 8.48
C LEU A 476 4.07 -10.81 9.69
N TRP A 477 4.88 -10.56 10.73
CA TRP A 477 4.85 -11.37 11.95
C TRP A 477 3.52 -11.25 12.69
N LEU A 478 2.98 -10.03 12.82
CA LEU A 478 1.70 -9.81 13.49
C LEU A 478 0.58 -10.54 12.77
N GLU A 479 0.58 -10.57 11.43
CA GLU A 479 -0.41 -11.34 10.65
C GLU A 479 -0.10 -12.84 10.56
N GLY A 480 1.02 -13.30 11.11
CA GLY A 480 1.42 -14.70 11.05
C GLY A 480 1.97 -15.16 9.69
N ALA A 481 2.31 -14.21 8.81
CA ALA A 481 2.96 -14.51 7.54
C ALA A 481 4.40 -15.01 7.76
N PRO A 482 4.86 -16.04 7.03
CA PRO A 482 6.24 -16.46 7.08
C PRO A 482 7.18 -15.37 6.55
N ILE A 483 8.26 -15.10 7.28
CA ILE A 483 9.20 -14.00 7.01
C ILE A 483 10.38 -14.52 6.19
N SER A 484 10.63 -13.95 5.01
CA SER A 484 11.82 -14.30 4.24
C SER A 484 13.10 -13.84 4.95
N LYS A 485 14.10 -14.73 4.99
CA LYS A 485 15.45 -14.46 5.52
C LYS A 485 16.17 -13.33 4.79
N GLN A 486 15.76 -13.00 3.56
CA GLN A 486 16.35 -11.91 2.78
C GLN A 486 15.88 -10.51 3.21
N LEU A 487 14.78 -10.41 3.97
CA LEU A 487 14.34 -9.13 4.53
C LEU A 487 15.42 -8.65 5.52
N GLN A 488 15.62 -7.34 5.58
CA GLN A 488 16.47 -6.67 6.55
C GLN A 488 15.71 -6.44 7.86
N GLY A 489 16.44 -6.04 8.90
CA GLY A 489 15.86 -5.78 10.23
C GLY A 489 15.33 -7.04 10.91
N HIS A 490 14.47 -6.85 11.90
CA HIS A 490 13.90 -7.85 12.79
C HIS A 490 12.43 -7.55 13.05
N ALA A 491 11.61 -8.58 13.27
CA ALA A 491 10.29 -8.35 13.85
C ALA A 491 10.46 -7.73 15.24
N LEU A 492 9.74 -6.64 15.53
CA LEU A 492 9.84 -5.87 16.78
C LEU A 492 9.20 -6.61 17.96
N LYS A 493 9.72 -7.79 18.33
CA LYS A 493 9.23 -8.59 19.47
C LYS A 493 9.19 -7.79 20.76
N ALA A 494 10.15 -6.87 20.91
CA ALA A 494 10.24 -5.96 22.03
C ALA A 494 9.07 -4.96 22.10
N MET A 495 8.11 -4.91 21.17
CA MET A 495 6.89 -4.12 21.31
C MET A 495 5.74 -4.92 21.95
N MET A 496 5.79 -6.25 21.90
CA MET A 496 4.72 -7.13 22.37
C MET A 496 4.97 -7.63 23.79
N THR A 497 3.92 -8.13 24.44
CA THR A 497 4.04 -8.81 25.74
C THR A 497 4.79 -10.15 25.60
N PRO A 498 5.60 -10.55 26.60
CA PRO A 498 6.37 -11.79 26.53
C PRO A 498 5.52 -13.05 26.27
N ASP A 499 4.34 -13.12 26.87
CA ASP A 499 3.42 -14.26 26.70
C ASP A 499 2.90 -14.36 25.27
N TRP A 500 2.56 -13.22 24.65
CA TRP A 500 2.15 -13.19 23.26
C TRP A 500 3.28 -13.59 22.30
N VAL A 501 4.51 -13.10 22.55
CA VAL A 501 5.70 -13.49 21.75
C VAL A 501 5.97 -14.98 21.84
N LYS A 502 5.80 -15.57 23.04
CA LYS A 502 5.98 -17.01 23.25
C LYS A 502 4.92 -17.84 22.52
N ALA A 503 3.68 -17.36 22.48
CA ALA A 503 2.57 -18.01 21.78
C ALA A 503 2.67 -17.89 20.25
N HIS A 504 3.22 -16.79 19.75
CA HIS A 504 3.30 -16.47 18.32
C HIS A 504 4.75 -16.23 17.88
N PRO A 505 5.65 -17.24 17.89
CA PRO A 505 7.00 -17.06 17.40
C PRO A 505 7.01 -16.80 15.88
N PRO A 506 7.86 -15.90 15.36
CA PRO A 506 7.95 -15.69 13.91
C PRO A 506 8.38 -16.96 13.19
N VAL A 507 7.71 -17.25 12.06
CA VAL A 507 8.08 -18.32 11.14
C VAL A 507 8.95 -17.73 10.03
N TYR A 508 9.97 -18.46 9.59
CA TYR A 508 10.89 -18.00 8.55
C TYR A 508 10.90 -18.94 7.34
N ILE A 509 11.05 -18.35 6.16
CA ILE A 509 11.30 -19.04 4.89
C ILE A 509 12.56 -18.47 4.23
N ASP A 510 13.08 -19.14 3.21
CA ASP A 510 14.34 -18.71 2.57
C ASP A 510 14.16 -17.46 1.69
N THR A 511 13.14 -17.43 0.84
CA THR A 511 12.95 -16.36 -0.14
C THR A 511 11.47 -16.17 -0.52
N TYR A 512 11.14 -14.97 -1.02
CA TYR A 512 9.88 -14.68 -1.70
C TYR A 512 10.04 -14.64 -3.23
N GLU A 513 11.26 -14.78 -3.77
CA GLU A 513 11.57 -14.55 -5.19
C GLU A 513 10.84 -15.50 -6.15
N ASP A 514 10.36 -16.64 -5.65
CA ASP A 514 9.54 -17.59 -6.40
C ASP A 514 8.06 -17.18 -6.48
N LEU A 515 7.64 -16.09 -5.82
CA LEU A 515 6.27 -15.58 -5.88
C LEU A 515 6.09 -14.71 -7.14
N PRO A 516 4.93 -14.75 -7.80
CA PRO A 516 4.66 -13.93 -8.97
C PRO A 516 4.75 -12.44 -8.65
N MET A 517 5.18 -11.60 -9.61
CA MET A 517 5.05 -10.15 -9.47
C MET A 517 3.75 -9.69 -10.13
N THR A 518 2.64 -9.83 -9.42
CA THR A 518 1.27 -9.63 -9.95
C THR A 518 0.97 -8.22 -10.44
N TRP A 519 1.76 -7.22 -10.02
CA TRP A 519 1.63 -5.83 -10.43
C TRP A 519 2.43 -5.49 -11.70
N LYS A 520 3.27 -6.41 -12.19
CA LYS A 520 4.06 -6.25 -13.42
C LYS A 520 3.24 -6.73 -14.62
N ALA A 521 2.11 -6.07 -14.90
CA ALA A 521 1.31 -6.37 -16.09
C ALA A 521 1.97 -5.79 -17.36
N GLU A 522 2.02 -6.57 -18.45
CA GLU A 522 2.42 -6.07 -19.76
C GLU A 522 1.41 -5.01 -20.24
N GLY A 523 1.90 -3.83 -20.64
CA GLY A 523 1.06 -2.75 -21.17
C GLY A 523 0.57 -1.73 -20.14
N ALA A 524 1.02 -1.81 -18.87
CA ALA A 524 0.86 -0.71 -17.91
C ALA A 524 1.46 0.57 -18.50
N ARG A 525 0.59 1.49 -18.91
CA ARG A 525 1.01 2.77 -19.50
C ARG A 525 1.72 3.57 -18.42
N SER A 526 2.99 3.86 -18.63
CA SER A 526 3.58 5.09 -18.12
C SER A 526 2.79 6.24 -18.77
N ILE A 527 1.72 6.70 -18.13
CA ILE A 527 1.01 7.90 -18.58
C ILE A 527 1.93 9.08 -18.30
N MET A 528 2.76 9.39 -19.30
CA MET A 528 3.57 10.59 -19.35
C MET A 528 2.84 11.58 -20.26
N ASP A 529 2.16 12.54 -19.66
CA ASP A 529 1.75 13.76 -20.35
C ASP A 529 2.89 14.77 -20.29
N GLU A 530 3.23 15.38 -21.42
CA GLU A 530 4.24 16.44 -21.54
C GLU A 530 3.99 17.63 -20.61
N ALA A 531 2.74 17.84 -20.19
CA ALA A 531 2.35 18.83 -19.18
C ALA A 531 2.99 18.58 -17.80
N ARG A 532 3.14 17.30 -17.39
CA ARG A 532 3.70 16.93 -16.08
C ARG A 532 5.22 17.06 -16.01
N LEU A 533 5.90 16.88 -17.15
CA LEU A 533 7.34 17.12 -17.27
C LEU A 533 7.69 18.61 -17.06
N LYS A 534 6.83 19.52 -17.54
CA LYS A 534 7.00 20.97 -17.33
C LYS A 534 6.83 21.37 -15.86
N GLU A 535 5.93 20.73 -15.12
CA GLU A 535 5.79 20.98 -13.67
C GLU A 535 7.03 20.53 -12.90
N LEU A 536 7.59 19.36 -13.21
CA LEU A 536 8.83 18.87 -12.58
C LEU A 536 10.06 19.76 -12.88
N GLN A 537 10.14 20.32 -14.08
CA GLN A 537 11.14 21.33 -14.44
C GLN A 537 10.90 22.66 -13.71
N ALA A 538 9.65 23.12 -13.61
CA ALA A 538 9.28 24.36 -12.92
C ALA A 538 9.47 24.31 -11.39
N LEU A 539 9.58 23.11 -10.82
CA LEU A 539 9.86 22.84 -9.41
C LEU A 539 11.36 22.77 -9.08
N GLY A 540 12.26 22.86 -10.09
CA GLY A 540 13.71 22.91 -9.88
C GLY A 540 14.40 21.56 -9.66
N TYR A 541 13.68 20.44 -9.84
CA TYR A 541 14.21 19.08 -9.66
C TYR A 541 15.00 18.56 -10.86
N LEU A 542 14.89 19.24 -12.01
CA LEU A 542 15.69 18.97 -13.20
C LEU A 542 16.60 20.18 -13.42
N SER A 543 17.90 20.00 -13.15
CA SER A 543 18.90 20.94 -13.69
C SER A 543 18.82 20.91 -15.22
N ALA A 544 19.28 21.99 -15.88
CA ALA A 544 19.29 22.11 -17.35
C ALA A 544 20.11 21.03 -18.11
N GLY A 545 20.54 19.95 -17.43
CA GLY A 545 21.20 18.77 -18.01
C GLY A 545 20.69 17.42 -17.47
N GLY A 546 19.61 17.36 -16.68
CA GLY A 546 18.98 16.09 -16.28
C GLY A 546 19.78 15.22 -15.29
N GLU A 547 20.67 15.80 -14.48
CA GLU A 547 21.29 15.11 -13.33
C GLU A 547 20.42 15.26 -12.07
N SER A 548 20.22 14.16 -11.33
CA SER A 548 19.44 14.12 -10.09
C SER A 548 20.20 14.73 -8.90
N ALA A 549 19.46 15.24 -7.91
CA ALA A 549 20.01 15.84 -6.68
C ALA A 549 20.95 14.88 -5.92
N ALA A 550 20.71 13.58 -5.96
CA ALA A 550 21.58 12.56 -5.37
C ALA A 550 23.00 12.53 -5.99
N LYS A 551 23.12 12.77 -7.30
CA LYS A 551 24.43 12.86 -7.98
C LYS A 551 25.16 14.16 -7.65
N VAL A 552 24.44 15.24 -7.41
CA VAL A 552 25.01 16.52 -6.99
C VAL A 552 25.58 16.40 -5.57
N LEU A 553 24.87 15.73 -4.65
CA LEU A 553 25.34 15.46 -3.29
C LEU A 553 26.59 14.56 -3.25
N GLN A 554 26.68 13.55 -4.12
CA GLN A 554 27.90 12.72 -4.23
C GLN A 554 29.11 13.49 -4.81
N LYS A 555 28.89 14.47 -5.70
CA LYS A 555 29.97 15.30 -6.26
C LYS A 555 30.43 16.40 -5.28
N GLY A 556 29.51 17.00 -4.52
CA GLY A 556 29.81 18.08 -3.57
C GLY A 556 30.64 17.65 -2.35
N GLY A 557 30.67 16.35 -2.02
CA GLY A 557 31.50 15.81 -0.94
C GLY A 557 32.99 15.67 -1.28
N LYS A 558 33.43 15.99 -2.51
CA LYS A 558 34.84 15.85 -2.94
C LYS A 558 35.65 17.15 -2.98
N THR A 559 35.11 18.29 -2.55
CA THR A 559 35.81 19.59 -2.66
C THR A 559 35.90 20.38 -1.35
N ALA A 560 35.83 19.73 -0.19
CA ALA A 560 36.12 20.36 1.09
C ALA A 560 37.27 19.64 1.81
N ASP A 561 38.44 19.61 1.14
CA ASP A 561 39.75 19.58 1.79
C ASP A 561 40.62 20.56 1.01
N GLY A 562 40.88 21.72 1.63
CA GLY A 562 41.62 22.85 1.09
C GLY A 562 41.63 24.00 2.08
#